data_AF-A0A9X9WU27-F1
#
_entry.id   AF-A0A9X9WU27-F1
#
_cell.length_a   1.000
_cell.length_b   1.000
_cell.length_c   1.000
_cell.angle_alpha   90.00
_cell.angle_beta   90.00
_cell.angle_gamma   90.00
#
_symmetry.space_group_name_H-M   'P 1'
#
loop_
_entity.id
_entity.type
_entity.pdbx_description
1 polymer ?
#
loop_
_entity_poly.entity_id
_entity_poly.type
_entity_poly.pdbx_seq_one_letter_code
_entity_poly.pdbx_strand_id
1 'polypeptide(L)' 'MIDVVRDEETGHFRVVTFRGETIGITTTEVAANDLAEFLLEAWEEATAAAAARARLKHGTAIIEPR' A
#
# COMPACT_ATOMS: atom_id res chain seq x y z
N MET A 1 0.18 1.58 5.18
CA MET A 1 -0.32 0.35 5.83
C MET A 1 -1.72 0.10 5.30
N ILE A 2 -1.96 -1.12 4.82
CA ILE A 2 -3.22 -1.59 4.24
C ILE A 2 -3.82 -2.58 5.25
N ASP A 3 -5.13 -2.56 5.43
CA ASP A 3 -5.84 -3.44 6.36
C ASP A 3 -7.06 -4.08 5.67
N VAL A 4 -7.52 -5.21 6.20
CA VAL A 4 -8.70 -5.93 5.70
C VAL A 4 -9.79 -5.89 6.75
N VAL A 5 -10.92 -5.26 6.40
CA VAL A 5 -12.05 -5.07 7.30
C VAL A 5 -13.28 -5.77 6.76
N ARG A 6 -13.89 -6.63 7.57
CA ARG A 6 -15.17 -7.24 7.24
C ARG A 6 -16.31 -6.23 7.41
N ASP A 7 -17.16 -6.14 6.41
CA ASP A 7 -18.40 -5.39 6.44
C ASP A 7 -19.53 -6.34 6.86
N GLU A 8 -20.03 -6.20 8.08
CA GLU A 8 -21.04 -7.12 8.64
C GLU A 8 -22.42 -6.96 7.99
N GLU A 9 -22.71 -5.79 7.42
CA GLU A 9 -24.01 -5.48 6.81
C GLU A 9 -24.15 -6.15 5.43
N THR A 10 -23.05 -6.14 4.67
CA THR A 10 -23.03 -6.69 3.31
C THR A 10 -22.38 -8.08 3.23
N GLY A 11 -21.67 -8.52 4.27
CA GLY A 11 -20.90 -9.77 4.29
C GLY A 11 -19.61 -9.74 3.47
N HIS A 12 -19.25 -8.59 2.89
CA HIS A 12 -18.06 -8.43 2.07
C HIS A 12 -16.82 -8.09 2.91
N PHE A 13 -15.65 -8.23 2.29
CA PHE A 13 -14.37 -7.81 2.85
C PHE A 13 -13.86 -6.59 2.10
N ARG A 14 -13.49 -5.55 2.84
CA ARG A 14 -12.98 -4.30 2.30
C ARG A 14 -11.49 -4.20 2.59
N VAL A 15 -10.71 -3.87 1.57
CA VAL A 15 -9.30 -3.53 1.70
C VAL A 15 -9.21 -2.03 1.86
N VAL A 16 -8.68 -1.57 3.00
CA VAL A 16 -8.68 -0.15 3.38
C VAL A 16 -7.27 0.39 3.62
N THR A 17 -7.07 1.67 3.35
CA THR A 17 -5.84 2.38 3.75
C THR A 17 -5.84 2.65 5.26
N PHE A 18 -4.69 3.05 5.80
CA PHE A 18 -4.59 3.58 7.17
C PHE A 18 -5.49 4.80 7.46
N ARG A 19 -5.99 5.48 6.41
CA ARG A 19 -6.94 6.59 6.53
C ARG A 19 -8.40 6.15 6.49
N GLY A 20 -8.65 4.84 6.37
CA GLY A 20 -9.98 4.25 6.24
C GLY A 20 -10.57 4.31 4.83
N GLU A 21 -9.78 4.69 3.81
CA GLU A 21 -10.26 4.75 2.43
C GLU A 21 -10.33 3.34 1.83
N THR A 22 -11.47 2.97 1.25
CA THR A 22 -11.63 1.67 0.58
C THR A 22 -10.95 1.67 -0.78
N ILE A 23 -10.04 0.72 -0.98
CA ILE A 23 -9.26 0.53 -2.22
C ILE A 23 -9.81 -0.64 -3.03
N GLY A 24 -10.42 -1.62 -2.36
CA GLY A 24 -11.01 -2.80 -2.98
C GLY A 24 -12.07 -3.44 -2.10
N ILE A 25 -12.97 -4.19 -2.74
CA ILE A 25 -14.04 -4.95 -2.09
C ILE A 25 -14.04 -6.36 -2.68
N THR A 26 -14.06 -7.38 -1.84
CA THR A 26 -14.13 -8.78 -2.24
C THR A 26 -15.22 -9.51 -1.46
N THR A 27 -15.64 -10.66 -1.98
CA THR A 27 -16.65 -11.51 -1.33
C THR A 27 -16.06 -12.52 -0.35
N THR A 28 -14.74 -12.73 -0.39
CA THR A 28 -14.04 -13.71 0.47
C THR A 28 -12.82 -13.08 1.14
N GLU A 29 -12.54 -13.54 2.36
CA GLU A 29 -11.40 -13.10 3.16
C GLU A 29 -10.07 -13.39 2.45
N VAL A 30 -9.95 -14.57 1.84
CA VAL A 30 -8.74 -14.97 1.11
C VAL A 30 -8.45 -13.99 -0.03
N ALA A 31 -9.44 -13.66 -0.86
CA ALA A 31 -9.25 -12.72 -1.96
C ALA A 31 -8.94 -11.29 -1.47
N ALA A 32 -9.46 -10.89 -0.30
CA ALA A 32 -9.11 -9.59 0.28
C ALA A 32 -7.65 -9.55 0.76
N ASN A 33 -7.16 -10.63 1.38
CA ASN A 33 -5.78 -10.75 1.82
C ASN A 33 -4.81 -10.82 0.64
N ASP A 34 -5.11 -11.63 -0.39
CA ASP A 34 -4.29 -11.69 -1.61
C ASP A 34 -4.20 -10.30 -2.28
N LEU A 35 -5.32 -9.58 -2.35
CA LEU A 35 -5.34 -8.21 -2.88
C LEU A 35 -4.54 -7.24 -2.01
N ALA A 36 -4.63 -7.35 -0.68
CA ALA A 36 -3.88 -6.50 0.24
C ALA A 36 -2.37 -6.74 0.11
N GLU A 37 -1.94 -8.00 0.03
CA GLU A 37 -0.53 -8.40 -0.17
C GLU A 37 0.01 -7.85 -1.49
N PHE A 38 -0.72 -8.07 -2.60
CA PHE A 38 -0.34 -7.53 -3.90
C PHE A 38 -0.19 -6.00 -3.91
N LEU A 39 -1.09 -5.29 -3.24
CA LEU A 39 -1.04 -3.83 -3.14
C LEU A 39 0.13 -3.35 -2.26
N LEU A 40 0.49 -4.10 -1.22
CA LEU A 40 1.66 -3.84 -0.39
C LEU A 40 2.95 -3.99 -1.20
N GLU A 41 3.11 -5.09 -1.93
CA GLU A 41 4.27 -5.32 -2.80
C GLU A 41 4.39 -4.23 -3.88
N ALA A 42 3.29 -3.90 -4.55
CA ALA A 42 3.25 -2.84 -5.55
C ALA A 42 3.62 -1.47 -4.96
N TRP A 43 3.25 -1.20 -3.71
CA TRP A 43 3.61 0.04 -3.02
C TRP A 43 5.10 0.08 -2.66
N GLU A 44 5.67 -1.02 -2.21
CA GLU A 44 7.11 -1.13 -1.94
C GLU A 44 7.94 -0.94 -3.21
N GLU A 45 7.54 -1.56 -4.32
CA GLU A 45 8.22 -1.39 -5.61
C GLU A 45 8.12 0.05 -6.11
N ALA A 46 6.93 0.66 -6.04
CA ALA A 46 6.71 2.05 -6.46
C ALA A 46 7.53 3.04 -5.61
N THR A 47 7.61 2.82 -4.29
CA THR A 47 8.39 3.66 -3.39
C THR A 47 9.89 3.49 -3.59
N ALA A 48 10.37 2.26 -3.83
CA ALA A 48 11.77 2.00 -4.18
C ALA A 48 12.16 2.69 -5.50
N ALA A 49 11.31 2.58 -6.53
CA ALA A 49 11.51 3.25 -7.81
C ALA A 49 11.49 4.79 -7.68
N ALA A 50 10.58 5.33 -6.86
CA ALA A 50 10.52 6.76 -6.56
C ALA A 50 11.77 7.24 -5.81
N ALA A 51 12.28 6.47 -4.84
CA ALA A 51 13.50 6.77 -4.11
C ALA A 51 14.74 6.72 -5.01
N ALA A 52 14.82 5.73 -5.91
CA ALA A 52 15.89 5.64 -6.90
C ALA A 52 15.87 6.85 -7.86
N ARG A 53 14.69 7.23 -8.36
CA ARG A 53 14.51 8.43 -9.18
C ARG A 53 14.83 9.72 -8.42
N ALA A 54 14.46 9.82 -7.14
CA ALA A 54 14.80 10.95 -6.29
C ALA A 54 16.32 11.05 -6.09
N ARG A 55 17.02 9.94 -5.84
CA ARG A 55 18.50 9.91 -5.77
C ARG A 55 19.16 10.34 -7.08
N LEU A 56 18.63 9.88 -8.21
CA LEU A 56 19.13 10.28 -9.54
C LEU A 56 18.86 11.77 -9.83
N LYS A 57 17.69 12.28 -9.46
CA LYS A 57 17.31 13.69 -9.64
C LYS A 57 18.04 14.63 -8.67
N HIS A 58 18.36 14.16 -7.47
CA HIS A 58 19.06 14.90 -6.41
C HIS A 58 20.52 14.45 -6.24
N GLY A 59 21.19 14.01 -7.31
CA GLY A 59 22.62 13.65 -7.33
C GLY A 59 23.62 14.78 -6.97
N THR A 60 23.22 15.76 -6.15
CA THR A 60 24.07 16.83 -5.60
C THR A 60 23.63 17.25 -4.20
N ALA A 61 23.11 16.35 -3.36
CA ALA A 61 22.89 16.64 -1.95
C ALA A 61 23.63 15.62 -1.08
N ILE A 62 24.85 15.98 -0.68
CA ILE A 62 25.54 15.36 0.44
C ILE A 62 24.74 15.73 1.69
N ILE A 63 24.11 14.74 2.33
CA ILE A 63 23.49 14.94 3.65
C ILE A 63 24.62 14.76 4.66
N GLU A 64 25.14 15.86 5.20
CA GLU A 64 26.03 15.79 6.37
C GLU A 64 25.24 15.28 7.59
N PRO A 65 25.77 14.28 8.32
CA PRO A 65 25.19 13.85 9.58
C PRO A 65 25.47 14.91 10.65
N ARG A 66 24.44 15.27 11.42
CA ARG A 66 24.60 16.00 12.67
C ARG A 66 25.09 15.09 13.79
#